data_AF-A0AAU8T080-F1
#
_entry.id   AF-A0AAU8T080-F1
#
_cell.length_a   1.000
_cell.length_b   1.000
_cell.length_c   1.000
_cell.angle_alpha   90.00
_cell.angle_beta   90.00
_cell.angle_gamma   90.00
#
_symmetry.space_group_name_H-M   'P 1'
#
loop_
_entity.id
_entity.type
_entity.pdbx_description
1 polymer ?
#
loop_
_entity_poly.entity_id
_entity_poly.type
_entity_poly.pdbx_seq_one_letter_code
_entity_poly.pdbx_strand_id
1 'polypeptide(L)' 'MPALRRLEPKYRHCFVQVPHLVRKQPAESLRIDKSAICVSASDAGGGFGTKLGAFPEDVLACLGSVRLMLRRR' A
#
# COMPACT_ATOMS: atom_id res chain seq x y z
N MET A 1 10.19 27.09 11.50
CA MET A 1 9.18 26.25 10.84
C MET A 1 9.86 25.30 9.87
N PRO A 2 10.26 24.09 10.26
CA PRO A 2 10.92 23.16 9.35
C PRO A 2 9.88 22.55 8.41
N ALA A 3 10.21 22.58 7.13
CA ALA A 3 9.39 22.14 6.01
C ALA A 3 8.78 20.74 6.20
N LEU A 4 7.51 20.60 5.79
CA LEU A 4 6.91 19.31 5.46
C LEU A 4 7.85 18.54 4.49
N ARG A 5 8.69 17.64 5.01
CA ARG A 5 9.16 16.51 4.23
C ARG A 5 7.92 15.69 3.93
N ARG A 6 7.36 15.88 2.72
CA ARG A 6 6.34 15.00 2.16
C ARG A 6 6.88 13.57 2.31
N LEU A 7 6.24 12.80 3.19
CA LEU A 7 6.62 11.41 3.42
C LEU A 7 6.29 10.65 2.13
N GLU A 8 7.31 10.39 1.31
CA GLU A 8 7.14 9.52 0.15
C GLU A 8 6.54 8.18 0.63
N PRO A 9 5.48 7.70 -0.04
CA PRO A 9 4.82 6.48 0.36
C PRO A 9 5.76 5.29 0.25
N LYS A 10 5.75 4.42 1.25
CA LYS A 10 6.80 3.41 1.48
C LYS A 10 6.45 2.03 0.97
N TYR A 11 5.16 1.81 0.73
CA TYR A 11 4.64 0.65 0.01
C TYR A 11 3.84 1.16 -1.18
N ARG A 12 4.12 0.61 -2.38
CA ARG A 12 3.40 0.90 -3.62
C ARG A 12 2.76 -0.38 -4.13
N HIS A 13 1.45 -0.33 -4.34
CA HIS A 13 0.70 -1.44 -4.92
C HIS A 13 0.16 -1.03 -6.31
N CYS A 14 0.39 -1.85 -7.35
CA CYS A 14 0.25 -1.47 -8.76
C CYS A 14 -0.89 -2.15 -9.54
N PHE A 15 -1.57 -3.19 -9.01
CA PHE A 15 -2.46 -4.03 -9.84
C PHE A 15 -3.85 -4.22 -9.22
N VAL A 16 -4.65 -3.15 -9.18
CA VAL A 16 -5.99 -3.15 -8.55
C VAL A 16 -7.03 -2.52 -9.43
N GLN A 17 -8.25 -3.03 -9.33
CA GLN A 17 -9.43 -2.39 -9.93
C GLN A 17 -10.03 -1.34 -8.99
N VAL A 18 -9.76 -1.40 -7.68
CA VAL A 18 -10.36 -0.51 -6.66
C VAL A 18 -9.29 0.09 -5.71
N PRO A 19 -8.50 1.08 -6.16
CA PRO A 19 -7.32 1.56 -5.44
C PRO A 19 -7.60 2.16 -4.06
N HIS A 20 -8.76 2.81 -3.88
CA HIS A 20 -9.13 3.37 -2.59
C HIS A 20 -9.46 2.29 -1.55
N LEU A 21 -10.05 1.18 -1.97
CA LEU A 21 -10.39 0.06 -1.08
C LEU A 21 -9.12 -0.70 -0.67
N VAL A 22 -8.24 -0.97 -1.63
CA VAL A 22 -6.97 -1.67 -1.39
C VAL A 22 -6.02 -0.85 -0.53
N ARG A 23 -6.10 0.49 -0.52
CA ARG A 23 -5.30 1.29 0.42
C ARG A 23 -5.74 1.12 1.88
N LYS A 24 -7.03 0.90 2.12
CA LYS A 24 -7.62 0.85 3.46
C LYS A 24 -7.31 -0.48 4.15
N GLN A 25 -7.39 -1.59 3.43
CA GLN A 25 -7.30 -2.94 4.00
C GLN A 25 -5.94 -3.26 4.65
N PRO A 26 -4.77 -2.98 4.04
CA PRO A 26 -3.47 -3.21 4.68
C PRO A 26 -3.19 -2.20 5.79
N ALA A 27 -3.66 -0.94 5.66
CA ALA A 27 -3.52 0.06 6.71
C ALA A 27 -4.24 -0.38 7.99
N GLU A 28 -5.46 -0.91 7.85
CA GLU A 28 -6.24 -1.48 8.97
C GLU A 28 -5.60 -2.75 9.52
N SER A 29 -5.22 -3.68 8.64
CA SER A 29 -4.61 -4.97 9.03
C SER A 29 -3.30 -4.79 9.80
N LEU A 30 -2.47 -3.83 9.38
CA LEU A 30 -1.16 -3.56 9.98
C LEU A 30 -1.18 -2.44 11.03
N ARG A 31 -2.33 -1.79 11.23
CA ARG A 31 -2.51 -0.63 12.13
C ARG A 31 -1.49 0.50 11.86
N ILE A 32 -1.25 0.80 10.59
CA ILE A 32 -0.34 1.87 10.15
C ILE A 32 -1.10 3.02 9.50
N ASP A 33 -0.51 4.21 9.54
CA ASP A 33 -1.11 5.38 8.90
C ASP A 33 -1.18 5.20 7.37
N LYS A 34 -2.30 5.60 6.77
CA LYS A 34 -2.52 5.47 5.33
C LYS A 34 -1.47 6.23 4.52
N SER A 35 -0.82 7.27 5.05
CA SER A 35 0.26 7.99 4.37
C SER A 35 1.50 7.13 4.12
N ALA A 36 1.68 6.04 4.89
CA ALA A 36 2.74 5.08 4.65
C ALA A 36 2.52 4.22 3.38
N ILE A 37 1.29 4.22 2.84
CA ILE A 37 0.86 3.40 1.71
C ILE A 37 0.43 4.29 0.53
N CYS A 38 0.96 4.01 -0.66
CA CYS A 38 0.43 4.52 -1.91
C CYS A 38 -0.08 3.35 -2.76
N VAL A 39 -1.25 3.55 -3.34
CA VAL A 39 -1.83 2.61 -4.29
C VAL A 39 -1.94 3.35 -5.60
N SER A 40 -1.38 2.77 -6.66
CA SER A 40 -1.45 3.28 -8.02
C SER A 40 -2.09 2.19 -8.85
N ALA A 41 -3.20 2.49 -9.52
CA ALA A 41 -3.74 1.55 -10.50
C ALA A 41 -2.88 1.66 -11.76
N SER A 42 -2.06 0.63 -12.04
CA SER A 42 -1.47 0.43 -13.37
C SER A 42 -2.44 -0.41 -14.21
N ASP A 43 -2.24 -0.48 -15.53
CA ASP A 43 -3.12 -1.23 -16.43
C ASP A 43 -3.32 -2.67 -15.93
N ALA A 44 -4.49 -2.91 -15.34
CA ALA A 44 -4.83 -4.22 -14.81
C ALA A 44 -5.34 -5.06 -15.98
N GLY A 45 -4.45 -5.87 -16.58
CA GLY A 45 -4.85 -6.91 -17.53
C GLY A 45 -5.96 -7.76 -16.90
N GLY A 46 -7.20 -7.59 -17.41
CA GLY A 46 -8.48 -8.19 -17.01
C GLY A 46 -8.56 -8.81 -15.61
N GLY A 47 -9.28 -8.18 -14.69
CA GLY A 47 -9.54 -8.74 -13.35
C GLY A 47 -10.90 -9.45 -13.21
N PHE A 48 -11.94 -9.05 -13.96
CA PHE A 48 -13.29 -9.61 -13.86
C PHE A 48 -13.79 -9.82 -12.41
N GLY A 49 -13.45 -8.91 -11.49
CA GLY A 49 -13.84 -9.00 -10.08
C GLY A 49 -12.82 -9.66 -9.15
N THR A 50 -11.78 -10.30 -9.67
CA THR A 50 -10.74 -10.94 -8.83
C THR A 50 -9.82 -9.92 -8.15
N LYS A 51 -9.59 -8.74 -8.74
CA LYS A 51 -8.66 -7.71 -8.22
C LYS A 51 -9.37 -6.56 -7.49
N LEU A 52 -10.47 -6.85 -6.78
CA LEU A 52 -11.28 -5.84 -6.09
C LEU A 52 -10.76 -5.48 -4.69
N GLY A 53 -9.92 -6.32 -4.08
CA GLY A 53 -9.41 -6.13 -2.73
C GLY A 53 -7.93 -6.46 -2.60
N ALA A 54 -7.38 -6.18 -1.42
CA ALA A 54 -6.05 -6.61 -1.01
C ALA A 54 -6.10 -8.11 -0.67
N PHE A 55 -5.13 -8.85 -1.19
CA PHE A 55 -4.91 -10.24 -0.84
C PHE A 55 -3.95 -10.36 0.35
N PRO A 56 -3.89 -11.51 1.05
CA PRO A 56 -2.95 -11.73 2.14
C PRO A 56 -1.49 -11.43 1.76
N GLU A 57 -1.10 -11.73 0.51
CA GLU A 57 0.22 -11.46 -0.04
C GLU A 57 0.52 -9.96 -0.11
N ASP A 58 -0.50 -9.13 -0.40
CA ASP A 58 -0.37 -7.67 -0.40
C ASP A 58 -0.10 -7.11 0.99
N VAL A 59 -0.71 -7.71 2.01
CA VAL A 59 -0.49 -7.35 3.42
C VAL A 59 0.93 -7.76 3.85
N LEU A 60 1.39 -8.95 3.45
CA LEU A 60 2.75 -9.42 3.73
C LEU A 60 3.83 -8.57 3.04
N ALA A 61 3.62 -8.20 1.77
CA ALA A 61 4.52 -7.32 1.04
C ALA A 61 4.60 -5.92 1.67
N CYS A 62 3.46 -5.40 2.13
CA CYS A 62 3.38 -4.14 2.86
C CYS A 62 4.16 -4.21 4.18
N LEU A 63 3.96 -5.26 4.98
CA LEU A 63 4.67 -5.47 6.25
C LEU A 63 6.19 -5.59 6.04
N GLY A 64 6.63 -6.36 5.05
CA GLY A 64 8.05 -6.51 4.71
C GLY A 64 8.70 -5.18 4.38
N SER A 65 8.02 -4.35 3.58
CA SER A 65 8.49 -3.01 3.19
C SER A 65 8.65 -2.10 4.42
N VAL A 66 7.65 -2.09 5.31
CA VAL A 66 7.69 -1.32 6.56
C VAL A 66 8.83 -1.78 7.48
N ARG A 67 8.98 -3.10 7.64
CA ARG A 67 10.02 -3.71 8.50
C ARG A 67 11.43 -3.39 8.01
N LEU A 68 11.69 -3.50 6.72
CA LEU A 68 13.00 -3.17 6.12
C LEU A 68 13.33 -1.69 6.30
N MET A 69 12.32 -0.82 6.31
CA MET A 69 12.53 0.61 6.48
C MET A 69 12.88 1.00 7.92
N LEU A 70 12.27 0.35 8.92
CA LEU A 70 12.60 0.57 10.33
C LEU A 70 14.03 0.13 10.68
N ARG A 71 14.61 -0.81 9.93
CA ARG A 71 16.01 -1.25 10.08
C ARG A 71 17.03 -0.35 9.39
N ARG A 72 16.58 0.60 8.56
CA ARG A 72 17.44 1.60 7.90
C ARG A 72 17.47 2.95 8.65
N ARG A 73 16.88 3.01 9.85
CA ARG A 73 17.11 4.07 10.83
C ARG A 73 18.10 3.57 11.88
#